data_AF-A0AAJ7J3Z8-F1
#
_entry.id   AF-A0AAJ7J3Z8-F1
#
_cell.length_a   1.000
_cell.length_b   1.000
_cell.length_c   1.000
_cell.angle_alpha   90.00
_cell.angle_beta   90.00
_cell.angle_gamma   90.00
#
_symmetry.space_group_name_H-M   'P 1'
#
loop_
_entity.id
_entity.type
_entity.pdbx_description
1 polymer ?
#
loop_
_entity_poly.entity_id
_entity_poly.type
_entity_poly.pdbx_seq_one_letter_code
_entity_poly.pdbx_strand_id
1 'polypeptide(L)'
;MKKISELCAVYFLLHYLCNLCTSHLLINVKNQGGDILLETISSNVTEDVIVLEFQCSDGTLVTQLIDFKNEVQIIKALVLGEEERGQNQYQVLCFVNHFFKVDFISSDAMSKLRQKNPGTVRVAEEDKGHVNYTMDLFLDISESKDISKHIAILCGEAAGSAYTRNEDIKQWIQRPGKS
;
A
#
# COMPACT_ATOMS: atom_id res chain seq x y z
N MET A 1 -21.61 -20.86 36.38
CA MET A 1 -22.00 -20.78 34.96
C MET A 1 -22.25 -19.34 34.49
N LYS A 2 -23.10 -18.54 35.16
CA LYS A 2 -23.35 -17.12 34.77
C LYS A 2 -22.09 -16.23 34.71
N LYS A 3 -21.20 -16.30 35.71
CA LYS A 3 -19.94 -15.53 35.72
C LYS A 3 -18.97 -15.86 34.56
N ILE A 4 -18.99 -17.11 34.07
CA ILE A 4 -18.13 -17.52 32.94
C ILE A 4 -18.70 -16.99 31.63
N SER A 5 -20.03 -17.02 31.47
CA SER A 5 -20.74 -16.40 30.35
C SER A 5 -20.50 -14.89 30.26
N GLU A 6 -20.52 -14.19 31.40
CA GLU A 6 -20.24 -12.75 31.46
C GLU A 6 -18.77 -12.45 31.11
N LEU A 7 -17.82 -13.26 31.59
CA LEU A 7 -16.40 -13.10 31.26
C LEU A 7 -16.12 -13.32 29.76
N CYS A 8 -16.74 -14.34 29.16
CA CYS A 8 -16.66 -14.59 27.73
C CYS A 8 -17.27 -13.43 26.94
N ALA A 9 -18.45 -12.94 27.33
CA ALA A 9 -19.10 -11.81 26.66
C ALA A 9 -18.23 -10.54 26.71
N VAL A 10 -17.60 -10.25 27.85
CA VAL A 10 -16.65 -9.13 27.98
C VAL A 10 -15.44 -9.33 27.07
N TYR A 11 -14.86 -10.53 27.02
CA TYR A 11 -13.72 -10.82 26.13
C TYR A 11 -14.09 -10.66 24.65
N PHE A 12 -15.25 -11.16 24.23
CA PHE A 12 -15.74 -10.97 22.86
C PHE A 12 -15.99 -9.50 22.53
N LEU A 13 -16.58 -8.73 23.46
CA LEU A 13 -16.80 -7.30 23.28
C LEU A 13 -15.47 -6.52 23.19
N LEU A 14 -14.49 -6.87 24.03
CA LEU A 14 -13.18 -6.22 24.05
C LEU A 14 -12.38 -6.51 22.77
N HIS A 15 -12.47 -7.75 22.26
CA HIS A 15 -11.86 -8.15 20.99
C HIS A 15 -12.54 -7.43 19.81
N TYR A 16 -13.86 -7.29 19.85
CA TYR A 16 -14.61 -6.54 18.84
C TYR A 16 -14.23 -5.05 18.83
N LEU A 17 -14.11 -4.43 20.01
CA LEU A 17 -13.73 -3.02 20.17
C LEU A 17 -12.27 -2.74 19.77
N CYS A 18 -11.33 -3.66 20.04
CA CYS A 18 -9.93 -3.48 19.62
C CYS A 18 -9.75 -3.51 18.10
N ASN A 19 -10.58 -4.26 17.36
CA ASN A 19 -10.52 -4.33 15.90
C ASN A 19 -11.02 -3.05 15.19
N LEU A 20 -11.66 -2.12 15.93
CA LEU A 20 -12.28 -0.91 15.35
C LEU A 20 -11.34 0.32 15.31
N CYS A 21 -10.11 0.21 15.82
CA CYS A 21 -9.21 1.37 15.92
C CYS A 21 -8.08 1.28 14.88
N THR A 22 -8.39 1.57 13.61
CA THR A 22 -7.37 1.83 12.60
C THR A 22 -7.14 3.34 12.49
N SER A 23 -5.91 3.78 12.79
CA SER A 23 -5.55 5.19 12.63
C SER A 23 -5.19 5.46 11.17
N HIS A 24 -5.98 6.29 10.50
CA HIS A 24 -5.68 6.79 9.16
C HIS A 24 -5.42 8.29 9.21
N LEU A 25 -4.49 8.76 8.38
CA LEU A 25 -4.17 10.16 8.18
C LEU A 25 -4.67 10.57 6.79
N LEU A 26 -5.67 11.46 6.76
CA LEU A 26 -6.29 11.94 5.54
C LEU A 26 -5.72 13.32 5.17
N ILE A 27 -4.84 13.40 4.19
CA ILE A 27 -4.21 14.66 3.76
C ILE A 27 -4.79 15.16 2.44
N ASN A 28 -5.03 16.46 2.35
CA ASN A 28 -5.28 17.11 1.06
C ASN A 28 -3.93 17.45 0.43
N VAL A 29 -3.62 16.88 -0.72
CA VAL A 29 -2.36 17.10 -1.43
C VAL A 29 -2.66 17.75 -2.77
N LYS A 30 -1.93 18.81 -3.10
CA LYS A 30 -2.02 19.45 -4.41
C LYS A 30 -0.96 18.85 -5.33
N ASN A 31 -1.42 18.26 -6.44
CA ASN A 31 -0.52 17.73 -7.47
C ASN A 31 0.12 18.87 -8.29
N GLN A 32 1.05 18.52 -9.17
CA GLN A 32 1.71 19.49 -10.06
C GLN A 32 0.76 20.13 -11.08
N GLY A 33 -0.28 19.40 -11.49
CA GLY A 33 -1.34 19.88 -12.38
C GLY A 33 -2.26 20.94 -11.75
N GLY A 34 -2.18 21.12 -10.43
CA GLY A 34 -2.98 22.07 -9.67
C GLY A 34 -4.21 21.47 -8.98
N ASP A 35 -4.52 20.21 -9.23
CA ASP A 35 -5.63 19.49 -8.62
C ASP A 35 -5.32 19.14 -7.16
N ILE A 36 -6.37 19.07 -6.36
CA ILE A 36 -6.29 18.66 -4.96
C ILE A 36 -6.86 17.25 -4.86
N LEU A 37 -6.02 16.32 -4.41
CA LEU A 37 -6.33 14.92 -4.21
C LEU A 37 -6.36 14.64 -2.71
N LEU A 38 -7.27 13.78 -2.28
CA LEU A 38 -7.29 13.28 -0.91
C LEU A 38 -6.46 12.01 -0.87
N GLU A 39 -5.39 12.01 -0.07
CA GLU A 39 -4.57 10.83 0.15
C GLU A 39 -4.81 10.28 1.55
N THR A 40 -5.00 8.96 1.63
CA THR A 40 -5.15 8.22 2.87
C THR A 40 -3.84 7.51 3.17
N ILE A 41 -3.19 7.91 4.27
CA ILE A 41 -1.99 7.25 4.76
C ILE A 41 -2.34 6.42 6.00
N SER A 42 -1.83 5.21 6.04
CA SER A 42 -1.88 4.36 7.24
C SER A 42 -0.53 3.70 7.46
N SER A 43 -0.26 3.35 8.71
CA SER A 43 1.00 2.73 9.10
C SER A 43 0.74 1.60 10.10
N ASN A 44 1.42 0.48 9.91
CA ASN A 44 1.44 -0.63 10.85
C ASN A 44 2.88 -0.85 11.32
N VAL A 45 3.22 -0.34 12.50
CA VAL A 45 4.57 -0.44 13.08
C VAL A 45 4.93 -1.88 13.43
N THR A 46 3.94 -2.72 13.76
CA THR A 46 4.15 -4.14 14.08
C THR A 46 4.61 -4.93 12.86
N GLU A 47 4.02 -4.65 11.70
CA GLU A 47 4.40 -5.28 10.44
C GLU A 47 5.50 -4.51 9.69
N ASP A 48 5.87 -3.33 10.18
CA ASP A 48 6.79 -2.37 9.55
C ASP A 48 6.36 -2.00 8.13
N VAL A 49 5.09 -1.59 8.00
CA VAL A 49 4.43 -1.29 6.72
C VAL A 49 3.80 0.11 6.72
N ILE A 50 3.85 0.79 5.57
CA ILE A 50 3.06 1.98 5.27
C ILE A 50 2.18 1.71 4.06
N VAL A 51 0.95 2.20 4.09
CA VAL A 51 0.04 2.17 2.94
C VAL A 51 -0.41 3.60 2.64
N LEU A 52 -0.25 4.01 1.39
CA LEU A 52 -0.75 5.24 0.80
C LEU A 52 -1.81 4.89 -0.23
N GLU A 53 -2.97 5.55 -0.16
CA GLU A 53 -4.04 5.36 -1.13
C GLU A 53 -4.58 6.69 -1.61
N PHE A 54 -4.76 6.83 -2.91
CA PHE A 54 -5.36 8.01 -3.53
C PHE A 54 -6.07 7.65 -4.83
N GLN A 55 -7.04 8.46 -5.22
CA GLN A 55 -7.73 8.33 -6.49
C GLN A 55 -7.27 9.41 -7.45
N CYS A 56 -6.81 9.02 -8.64
CA CYS A 56 -6.47 9.92 -9.73
C CYS A 56 -7.72 10.60 -10.31
N SER A 57 -7.53 11.69 -11.05
CA SER A 57 -8.62 12.45 -11.68
C SER A 57 -9.39 11.67 -12.76
N ASP A 58 -8.77 10.64 -13.33
CA ASP A 58 -9.36 9.71 -14.29
C ASP A 58 -10.18 8.59 -13.62
N GLY A 59 -10.25 8.58 -12.29
CA GLY A 59 -10.94 7.57 -11.50
C GLY A 59 -10.09 6.37 -11.10
N THR A 60 -8.85 6.26 -11.60
CA THR A 60 -7.92 5.18 -11.23
C THR A 60 -7.61 5.24 -9.73
N LEU A 61 -7.83 4.14 -9.02
CA LEU A 61 -7.48 4.02 -7.60
C LEU A 61 -6.07 3.44 -7.49
N VAL A 62 -5.17 4.18 -6.84
CA VAL A 62 -3.79 3.77 -6.60
C VAL A 62 -3.61 3.45 -5.12
N THR A 63 -3.20 2.23 -4.82
CA THR A 63 -2.81 1.79 -3.48
C THR A 63 -1.33 1.40 -3.51
N GLN A 64 -0.51 2.15 -2.79
CA GLN A 64 0.91 1.90 -2.63
C GLN A 64 1.19 1.36 -1.23
N LEU A 65 1.84 0.20 -1.14
CA LEU A 65 2.29 -0.41 0.09
C LEU A 65 3.81 -0.48 0.13
N ILE A 66 4.40 -0.02 1.22
CA ILE A 66 5.84 -0.05 1.48
C ILE A 66 6.09 -1.02 2.63
N ASP A 67 6.73 -2.15 2.34
CA ASP A 67 7.16 -3.16 3.31
C ASP A 67 8.64 -2.93 3.64
N PHE A 68 8.93 -2.28 4.77
CA PHE A 68 10.30 -1.96 5.19
C PHE A 68 11.09 -3.17 5.65
N LYS A 69 10.40 -4.21 6.15
CA LYS A 69 11.03 -5.44 6.60
C LYS A 69 11.65 -6.19 5.44
N ASN A 70 10.92 -6.27 4.33
CA ASN A 70 11.38 -6.91 3.10
C ASN A 70 11.81 -5.91 2.04
N GLU A 71 11.95 -4.61 2.33
CA GLU A 71 12.35 -3.57 1.35
C GLU A 71 11.65 -3.76 -0.01
N VAL A 72 10.33 -3.92 0.03
CA VAL A 72 9.47 -4.16 -1.14
C VAL A 72 8.42 -3.06 -1.21
N GLN A 73 8.33 -2.44 -2.37
CA GLN A 73 7.28 -1.50 -2.73
C GLN A 73 6.29 -2.23 -3.64
N ILE A 74 5.01 -2.15 -3.30
CA ILE A 74 3.92 -2.71 -4.09
C ILE A 74 3.01 -1.55 -4.49
N ILE A 75 2.75 -1.40 -5.79
CA ILE A 75 1.80 -0.41 -6.32
C ILE A 75 0.70 -1.18 -7.02
N LYS A 76 -0.51 -1.12 -6.48
CA LYS A 76 -1.75 -1.60 -7.10
C LYS A 76 -2.43 -0.41 -7.77
N ALA A 77 -2.70 -0.52 -9.07
CA ALA A 77 -3.53 0.41 -9.80
C ALA A 77 -4.80 -0.32 -10.24
N LEU A 78 -5.95 0.14 -9.76
CA LEU A 78 -7.27 -0.30 -10.24
C LEU A 78 -7.74 0.74 -11.25
N VAL A 79 -7.71 0.36 -12.52
CA VAL A 79 -8.10 1.18 -13.66
C VAL A 79 -9.52 0.79 -14.07
N LEU A 80 -10.41 1.77 -14.22
CA LEU A 80 -11.76 1.52 -14.70
C LEU A 80 -11.72 1.19 -16.20
N GLY A 81 -12.43 0.15 -16.61
CA GLY A 81 -12.51 -0.23 -18.02
C GLY A 81 -13.62 0.50 -18.76
N GLU A 82 -13.49 0.54 -20.08
CA GLU A 82 -14.45 1.19 -20.97
C GLU A 82 -15.54 0.19 -21.42
N GLU A 83 -16.66 0.14 -20.69
CA GLU A 83 -17.78 -0.79 -20.97
C GLU A 83 -18.35 -0.59 -22.39
N GLU A 84 -18.37 0.64 -22.89
CA GLU A 84 -18.81 0.98 -24.27
C GLU A 84 -17.93 0.35 -25.37
N ARG A 85 -16.74 -0.12 -25.01
CA ARG A 85 -15.82 -0.83 -25.91
C ARG A 85 -15.77 -2.33 -25.62
N GLY A 86 -16.65 -2.83 -24.76
CA GLY A 86 -16.71 -4.24 -24.35
C GLY A 86 -15.57 -4.66 -23.43
N GLN A 87 -14.93 -3.72 -22.72
CA GLN A 87 -13.94 -4.05 -21.69
C GLN A 87 -14.63 -4.49 -20.39
N ASN A 88 -13.88 -5.18 -19.53
CA ASN A 88 -14.34 -5.48 -18.17
C ASN A 88 -14.55 -4.18 -17.37
N GLN A 89 -15.37 -4.23 -16.31
CA GLN A 89 -15.65 -3.07 -15.48
C GLN A 89 -14.39 -2.39 -14.91
N TYR A 90 -13.37 -3.18 -14.57
CA TYR A 90 -12.08 -2.68 -14.14
C TYR A 90 -10.97 -3.68 -14.47
N GLN A 91 -9.74 -3.18 -14.47
CA GLN A 91 -8.50 -3.96 -14.55
C GLN A 91 -7.62 -3.60 -13.36
N VAL A 92 -7.03 -4.62 -12.73
CA VAL A 92 -6.04 -4.42 -11.67
C VAL A 92 -4.66 -4.69 -12.24
N LEU A 93 -3.74 -3.74 -12.05
CA LEU A 93 -2.32 -3.86 -12.34
C LEU A 93 -1.56 -3.82 -11.03
N CYS A 94 -0.58 -4.71 -10.87
CA CYS A 94 0.29 -4.71 -9.70
C CYS A 94 1.75 -4.61 -10.12
N PHE A 95 2.47 -3.71 -9.48
CA PHE A 95 3.87 -3.44 -9.73
C PHE A 95 4.66 -3.64 -8.44
N VAL A 96 5.62 -4.56 -8.46
CA VAL A 96 6.41 -4.90 -7.28
C VAL A 96 7.88 -4.56 -7.55
N ASN A 97 8.42 -3.63 -6.76
CA ASN A 97 9.78 -3.12 -6.90
C ASN A 97 10.58 -3.25 -5.60
N HIS A 98 11.90 -3.33 -5.70
CA HIS A 98 12.79 -3.07 -4.58
C HIS A 98 12.82 -1.56 -4.31
N PHE A 99 12.94 -1.16 -3.05
CA PHE A 99 13.16 0.24 -2.69
C PHE A 99 14.26 0.36 -1.62
N PHE A 100 14.87 1.54 -1.54
CA PHE A 100 15.85 1.85 -0.50
C PHE A 100 15.20 2.59 0.67
N LYS A 101 15.52 2.19 1.91
CA LYS A 101 14.93 2.77 3.12
C LYS A 101 15.09 4.29 3.24
N VAL A 102 16.12 4.87 2.62
CA VAL A 102 16.38 6.31 2.61
C VAL A 102 15.36 7.11 1.79
N ASP A 103 14.61 6.45 0.91
CA ASP A 103 13.63 7.09 0.04
C ASP A 103 12.30 7.37 0.73
N PHE A 104 12.04 6.73 1.89
CA PHE A 104 10.74 6.78 2.57
C PHE A 104 10.87 7.13 4.06
N ILE A 105 9.82 7.80 4.57
CA ILE A 105 9.63 8.01 6.01
C ILE A 105 9.27 6.66 6.65
N SER A 106 9.95 6.27 7.73
CA SER A 106 9.72 4.97 8.38
C SER A 106 8.30 4.82 8.95
N SER A 107 7.84 3.58 9.10
CA SER A 107 6.53 3.26 9.67
C SER A 107 6.32 3.86 11.07
N ASP A 108 7.35 3.85 11.91
CA ASP A 108 7.33 4.46 13.24
C ASP A 108 7.13 5.97 13.20
N ALA A 109 7.84 6.68 12.30
CA ALA A 109 7.66 8.11 12.14
C ALA A 109 6.27 8.44 11.57
N MET A 110 5.79 7.66 10.60
CA MET A 110 4.47 7.83 9.99
C MET A 110 3.34 7.65 11.02
N SER A 111 3.46 6.67 11.92
CA SER A 111 2.47 6.40 12.97
C SER A 111 2.31 7.54 13.98
N LYS A 112 3.32 8.41 14.08
CA LYS A 112 3.36 9.55 14.99
C LYS A 112 2.88 10.84 14.33
N LEU A 113 2.69 10.86 13.02
CA LEU A 113 2.18 12.03 12.32
C LEU A 113 0.76 12.35 12.79
N ARG A 114 0.55 13.63 13.10
CA ARG A 114 -0.75 14.17 13.52
C ARG A 114 -1.01 15.46 12.78
N GLN A 115 -2.22 15.60 12.26
CA GLN A 115 -2.64 16.85 11.66
C GLN A 115 -3.14 17.81 12.72
N LYS A 116 -2.52 18.99 12.76
CA LYS A 116 -3.07 20.12 13.51
C LYS A 116 -4.29 20.73 12.80
N ASN A 117 -4.23 20.82 11.47
CA ASN A 117 -5.25 21.44 10.62
C ASN A 117 -5.62 20.50 9.45
N PRO A 118 -6.78 19.81 9.52
CA PRO A 118 -7.20 18.86 8.48
C PRO A 118 -7.48 19.47 7.10
N GLY A 119 -7.99 20.71 7.05
CA GLY A 119 -8.28 21.41 5.80
C GLY A 119 -7.08 22.03 5.09
N THR A 120 -5.86 21.85 5.61
CA THR A 120 -4.66 22.42 4.98
C THR A 120 -4.28 21.60 3.76
N VAL A 121 -4.20 22.25 2.61
CA VAL A 121 -3.65 21.68 1.38
C VAL A 121 -2.14 21.66 1.47
N ARG A 122 -1.53 20.50 1.25
CA ARG A 122 -0.09 20.28 1.29
C ARG A 122 0.47 20.23 -0.12
N VAL A 123 1.67 20.77 -0.28
CA VAL A 123 2.45 20.74 -1.52
C VAL A 123 3.80 20.14 -1.14
N ALA A 124 4.38 19.32 -2.04
CA ALA A 124 5.72 18.80 -1.84
C ALA A 124 6.73 19.96 -1.71
N GLU A 125 7.66 19.85 -0.76
CA GLU A 125 8.73 20.85 -0.57
C GLU A 125 9.72 20.85 -1.73
N GLU A 126 10.00 19.67 -2.28
CA GLU A 126 10.89 19.43 -3.40
C GLU A 126 10.18 18.60 -4.47
N ASP A 127 10.41 18.95 -5.74
CA ASP A 127 9.98 18.17 -6.89
C ASP A 127 11.13 17.29 -7.40
N LYS A 128 11.00 15.97 -7.21
CA LYS A 128 11.97 14.97 -7.69
C LYS A 128 11.72 14.52 -9.13
N GLY A 129 10.70 15.06 -9.80
CA GLY A 129 10.30 14.67 -11.15
C GLY A 129 9.70 13.26 -11.22
N HIS A 130 9.68 12.71 -12.44
CA HIS A 130 9.15 11.39 -12.72
C HIS A 130 10.26 10.37 -12.93
N VAL A 131 10.09 9.18 -12.36
CA VAL A 131 10.97 8.03 -12.60
C VAL A 131 10.22 7.03 -13.47
N ASN A 132 10.82 6.71 -14.63
CA ASN A 132 10.25 5.74 -15.55
C ASN A 132 10.77 4.34 -15.21
N TYR A 133 9.84 3.42 -14.96
CA TYR A 133 10.14 2.01 -14.76
C TYR A 133 9.68 1.20 -15.96
N THR A 134 10.57 0.33 -16.46
CA THR A 134 10.19 -0.69 -17.45
C THR A 134 10.11 -2.02 -16.74
N MET A 135 8.92 -2.61 -16.70
CA MET A 135 8.72 -3.94 -16.12
C MET A 135 8.99 -5.00 -17.16
N ASP A 136 9.97 -5.86 -16.91
CA ASP A 136 10.44 -6.88 -17.85
C ASP A 136 9.97 -8.31 -17.49
N LEU A 137 9.44 -8.51 -16.28
CA LEU A 137 9.02 -9.82 -15.79
C LEU A 137 7.59 -9.82 -15.26
N PHE A 138 6.89 -10.93 -15.51
CA PHE A 138 5.65 -11.25 -14.82
C PHE A 138 5.97 -11.88 -13.46
N LEU A 139 5.24 -11.46 -12.44
CA LEU A 139 5.37 -11.98 -11.09
C LEU A 139 4.26 -13.00 -10.81
N ASP A 140 4.64 -14.22 -10.44
CA ASP A 140 3.68 -15.20 -9.92
C ASP A 140 3.32 -14.85 -8.47
N ILE A 141 2.06 -14.45 -8.26
CA ILE A 141 1.55 -14.04 -6.95
C ILE A 141 1.59 -15.21 -5.96
N SER A 142 1.42 -16.46 -6.42
CA SER A 142 1.35 -17.62 -5.53
C SER A 142 2.68 -17.91 -4.83
N GLU A 143 3.78 -17.75 -5.57
CA GLU A 143 5.16 -17.94 -5.10
C GLU A 143 5.81 -16.65 -4.54
N SER A 144 5.14 -15.51 -4.65
CA SER A 144 5.68 -14.20 -4.21
C SER A 144 5.80 -14.01 -2.69
N LYS A 145 5.37 -15.00 -1.88
CA LYS A 145 5.40 -14.93 -0.41
C LYS A 145 6.81 -14.81 0.16
N ASP A 146 7.79 -15.37 -0.53
CA ASP A 146 9.21 -15.32 -0.12
C ASP A 146 9.78 -13.90 -0.24
N ILE A 147 9.27 -13.13 -1.21
CA ILE A 147 9.56 -11.70 -1.39
C ILE A 147 8.85 -10.91 -0.30
N SER A 148 7.51 -10.94 -0.29
CA SER A 148 6.70 -10.32 0.76
C SER A 148 5.32 -10.98 0.84
N LYS A 149 4.86 -11.26 2.06
CA LYS A 149 3.50 -11.77 2.31
C LYS A 149 2.39 -10.82 1.84
N HIS A 150 2.70 -9.52 1.73
CA HIS A 150 1.72 -8.49 1.37
C HIS A 150 1.33 -8.52 -0.11
N ILE A 151 2.15 -9.14 -0.97
CA ILE A 151 1.89 -9.25 -2.41
C ILE A 151 0.63 -10.07 -2.66
N ALA A 152 0.49 -11.23 -2.01
CA ALA A 152 -0.69 -12.08 -2.16
C ALA A 152 -1.98 -11.39 -1.68
N ILE A 153 -1.89 -10.52 -0.67
CA ILE A 153 -3.04 -9.80 -0.10
C ILE A 153 -3.45 -8.65 -1.03
N LEU A 154 -2.50 -7.83 -1.46
CA LEU A 154 -2.80 -6.62 -2.23
C LEU A 154 -3.06 -6.93 -3.71
N CYS A 155 -2.31 -7.88 -4.27
CA CYS A 155 -2.30 -8.17 -5.70
C CYS A 155 -3.04 -9.46 -6.08
N GLY A 156 -3.78 -10.09 -5.16
CA GLY A 156 -4.53 -11.32 -5.44
C GLY A 156 -5.54 -11.20 -6.60
N GLU A 157 -6.11 -10.01 -6.81
CA GLU A 157 -7.03 -9.71 -7.93
C GLU A 157 -6.29 -9.46 -9.26
N ALA A 158 -4.99 -9.21 -9.22
CA ALA A 158 -4.15 -8.95 -10.38
C ALA A 158 -3.59 -10.25 -11.01
N ALA A 159 -4.38 -11.32 -11.02
CA ALA A 159 -3.95 -12.63 -11.50
C ALA A 159 -3.56 -12.56 -12.99
N GLY A 160 -2.25 -12.60 -13.26
CA GLY A 160 -1.68 -12.46 -14.62
C GLY A 160 -1.30 -11.04 -15.02
N SER A 161 -1.52 -10.05 -14.15
CA SER A 161 -1.19 -8.62 -14.35
C SER A 161 -0.35 -8.04 -13.20
N ALA A 162 0.48 -8.90 -12.60
CA ALA A 162 1.51 -8.52 -11.65
C ALA A 162 2.88 -8.54 -12.32
N TYR A 163 3.65 -7.47 -12.11
CA TYR A 163 4.90 -7.22 -12.80
C TYR A 163 6.02 -6.83 -11.85
N THR A 164 7.25 -7.14 -12.21
CA THR A 164 8.46 -6.76 -11.48
C THR A 164 9.64 -6.55 -12.44
N ARG A 165 10.78 -6.13 -11.90
CA ARG A 165 12.03 -5.97 -12.66
C ARG A 165 13.03 -7.07 -12.35
N ASN A 166 13.79 -7.50 -13.35
CA ASN A 166 14.91 -8.44 -13.16
C ASN A 166 15.97 -7.91 -12.17
N GLU A 167 16.18 -6.59 -12.14
CA GLU A 167 17.10 -5.96 -11.19
C GLU A 167 16.61 -6.10 -9.73
N ASP A 168 15.31 -5.95 -9.50
CA ASP A 168 14.71 -6.05 -8.16
C ASP A 168 14.83 -7.48 -7.62
N ILE A 169 14.62 -8.49 -8.47
CA ILE A 169 14.82 -9.90 -8.10
C ILE A 169 16.26 -10.15 -7.65
N LYS A 170 17.26 -9.61 -8.36
CA LYS A 170 18.67 -9.74 -7.97
C LYS A 170 18.93 -9.12 -6.60
N GLN A 171 18.33 -7.97 -6.30
CA GLN A 171 18.42 -7.35 -4.97
C GLN A 171 17.82 -8.24 -3.89
N TRP A 172 16.66 -8.85 -4.16
CA TRP A 172 15.98 -9.73 -3.20
C TRP A 172 16.74 -11.03 -2.93
N ILE A 173 17.34 -11.64 -3.95
CA ILE A 173 18.15 -12.86 -3.81
C ILE A 173 19.42 -12.61 -2.99
N GLN A 174 20.06 -11.45 -3.16
CA GLN A 174 21.32 -11.12 -2.48
C GLN A 174 21.15 -10.86 -0.98
N ARG A 175 19.92 -10.78 -0.47
CA ARG A 175 19.68 -10.51 0.94
C ARG A 175 20.13 -11.68 1.81
N PRO A 176 21.04 -11.45 2.77
CA PRO A 176 21.41 -12.50 3.71
C PRO A 176 20.22 -12.79 4.65
N GLY A 177 19.80 -14.05 4.70
CA GLY A 177 18.86 -14.54 5.72
C GLY A 177 17.40 -14.62 5.29
N LYS A 178 17.10 -15.51 4.34
CA LYS A 178 15.85 -16.28 4.29
C LYS A 178 16.15 -17.66 3.69
N SER A 179 16.72 -18.54 4.51
CA SER A 179 16.66 -20.00 4.34
C SER A 179 16.17 -20.60 5.65
#